data_AF-A0A7L0C2E7-F1
#
_entry.id   AF-A0A7L0C2E7-F1
#
_cell.length_a   1.000
_cell.length_b   1.000
_cell.length_c   1.000
_cell.angle_alpha   90.00
_cell.angle_beta   90.00
_cell.angle_gamma   90.00
#
_symmetry.space_group_name_H-M   'P 1'
#
loop_
_entity.id
_entity.type
_entity.pdbx_description
1 polymer ?
#
loop_
_entity_poly.entity_id
_entity_poly.type
_entity_poly.pdbx_seq_one_letter_code
_entity_poly.pdbx_strand_id
1 'polypeptide(L)'
;MKTSGNSHILGILPCALYLPLVVSFEKVTIPAELKSVVAKIAVNTTSCSVTCGLGFKLEEMCEITPAGERRNCTLHRSDCLTSWVCGLLHFTIPVGKPFQFSCMTSDAVGFSSRAYSYTWRLAQGLITTNNVLFKPFKNPNSVIRFSPTRESDAGTYRCDVWLLKTFRVIKRVYFGVRVIRSDLVDLNFQKSLTWEQKLAANEVEGNTENSTHEEVQEQQHFWQGELFYECLVGVGSGVIGGIFVSMALCFLQKILR
;
A
#
# COMPACT_ATOMS: atom_id res chain seq x y z
N MET A 1 -8.81 1.42 -74.78
CA MET A 1 -8.51 2.77 -74.26
C MET A 1 -9.04 2.83 -72.82
N LYS A 2 -8.14 3.05 -71.85
CA LYS A 2 -8.37 3.41 -70.41
C LYS A 2 -9.12 2.38 -69.52
N THR A 3 -8.45 1.55 -68.71
CA THR A 3 -7.69 1.73 -67.43
C THR A 3 -8.54 1.67 -66.16
N SER A 4 -8.08 0.81 -65.23
CA SER A 4 -8.22 0.88 -63.76
C SER A 4 -9.62 0.58 -63.20
N GLY A 5 -9.84 -0.24 -62.17
CA GLY A 5 -8.96 -0.82 -61.17
C GLY A 5 -9.77 -0.91 -59.86
N ASN A 6 -9.70 -2.08 -59.18
CA ASN A 6 -9.90 -2.36 -57.74
C ASN A 6 -10.48 -3.77 -57.58
N SER A 7 -9.65 -4.79 -57.56
CA SER A 7 -8.85 -5.28 -56.40
C SER A 7 -9.69 -6.12 -55.44
N HIS A 8 -9.75 -7.41 -55.77
CA HIS A 8 -10.04 -8.48 -54.82
C HIS A 8 -8.85 -8.61 -53.86
N ILE A 9 -9.01 -8.14 -52.63
CA ILE A 9 -8.07 -8.47 -51.54
C ILE A 9 -8.53 -9.83 -50.99
N LEU A 10 -8.02 -10.87 -51.65
CA LEU A 10 -8.06 -12.25 -51.20
C LEU A 10 -7.21 -12.36 -49.94
N GLY A 11 -7.77 -12.97 -48.90
CA GLY A 11 -7.13 -13.15 -47.61
C GLY A 11 -5.79 -13.87 -47.70
N ILE A 12 -4.73 -13.20 -47.25
CA ILE A 12 -3.48 -13.80 -46.81
C ILE A 12 -3.07 -13.02 -45.57
N LEU A 13 -3.23 -13.63 -44.40
CA LEU A 13 -2.48 -13.45 -43.13
C LEU A 13 -3.34 -14.12 -42.04
N PRO A 14 -2.89 -15.23 -41.43
CA PRO A 14 -1.79 -15.14 -40.47
C PRO A 14 -0.89 -16.40 -40.47
N CYS A 15 0.31 -16.30 -41.06
CA CYS A 15 1.38 -17.29 -40.85
C CYS A 15 2.68 -16.63 -40.40
N ALA A 16 2.59 -15.56 -39.60
CA ALA A 16 3.76 -14.86 -39.05
C ALA A 16 4.04 -15.18 -37.57
N LEU A 17 3.26 -16.06 -36.92
CA LEU A 17 3.37 -16.33 -35.48
C LEU A 17 4.08 -17.65 -35.10
N TYR A 18 4.71 -18.35 -36.05
CA TYR A 18 5.40 -19.62 -35.80
C TYR A 18 6.91 -19.60 -36.10
N LEU A 19 7.54 -18.43 -36.13
CA LEU A 19 9.00 -18.38 -36.04
C LEU A 19 9.36 -18.22 -34.56
N PRO A 20 9.94 -19.24 -33.90
CA PRO A 20 10.53 -19.02 -32.60
C PRO A 20 11.66 -18.02 -32.83
N LEU A 21 11.52 -16.81 -32.32
CA LEU A 21 12.65 -15.90 -32.13
C LEU A 21 13.58 -16.57 -31.12
N VAL A 22 14.38 -17.53 -31.58
CA VAL A 22 15.57 -17.97 -30.87
C VAL A 22 16.56 -16.84 -31.04
N VAL A 23 16.43 -15.82 -30.21
CA VAL A 23 17.48 -14.84 -30.00
C VAL A 23 18.63 -15.62 -29.41
N SER A 24 19.60 -15.99 -30.24
CA SER A 24 20.87 -16.53 -29.77
C SER A 24 21.54 -15.41 -29.00
N PHE A 25 21.48 -15.48 -27.67
CA PHE A 25 22.26 -14.59 -26.82
C PHE A 25 23.73 -14.84 -27.13
N GLU A 26 24.36 -13.86 -27.77
CA GLU A 26 25.79 -13.86 -28.00
C GLU A 26 26.50 -14.13 -26.67
N LYS A 27 27.45 -15.05 -26.69
CA LYS A 27 28.13 -15.55 -25.49
C LYS A 27 28.81 -14.37 -24.79
N VAL A 28 28.22 -13.90 -23.69
CA VAL A 28 28.75 -12.78 -22.91
C VAL A 28 30.15 -13.15 -22.44
N THR A 29 31.16 -12.50 -23.01
CA THR A 29 32.57 -12.76 -22.68
C THR A 29 32.91 -11.96 -21.44
N ILE A 30 32.83 -12.59 -20.26
CA ILE A 30 33.16 -11.95 -18.99
C ILE A 30 34.69 -11.83 -18.88
N PRO A 31 35.25 -10.62 -18.66
CA PRO A 31 36.67 -10.38 -18.43
C PRO A 31 37.25 -11.26 -17.33
N ALA A 32 38.51 -11.69 -17.47
CA ALA A 32 39.14 -12.63 -16.55
C ALA A 32 39.24 -12.07 -15.12
N GLU A 33 39.36 -10.76 -14.96
CA GLU A 33 39.42 -10.10 -13.65
C GLU A 33 38.10 -10.20 -12.89
N LEU A 34 36.95 -10.29 -13.58
CA LEU A 34 35.63 -10.40 -12.97
C LEU A 34 35.26 -11.85 -12.60
N LYS A 35 36.01 -12.84 -13.09
CA LYS A 35 35.78 -14.26 -12.79
C LYS A 35 36.24 -14.68 -11.40
N SER A 36 36.96 -13.83 -10.67
CA SER A 36 37.47 -14.09 -9.32
C SER A 36 36.89 -13.16 -8.25
N VAL A 37 36.06 -12.19 -8.63
CA VAL A 37 35.50 -11.19 -7.69
C VAL A 37 34.36 -11.80 -6.90
N VAL A 38 34.46 -11.68 -5.57
CA VAL A 38 33.35 -11.98 -4.65
C VAL A 38 32.50 -10.72 -4.53
N ALA A 39 31.23 -10.81 -4.91
CA ALA A 39 30.29 -9.69 -4.83
C ALA A 39 29.42 -9.80 -3.59
N LYS A 40 29.33 -8.73 -2.79
CA LYS A 40 28.37 -8.64 -1.69
C LYS A 40 27.05 -8.06 -2.19
N ILE A 41 25.99 -8.86 -2.21
CA ILE A 41 24.68 -8.46 -2.73
C ILE A 41 23.56 -8.76 -1.74
N ALA A 42 22.46 -8.02 -1.85
CA ALA A 42 21.21 -8.34 -1.16
C ALA A 42 20.55 -9.54 -1.85
N VAL A 43 20.45 -10.67 -1.14
CA VAL A 43 19.80 -11.88 -1.66
C VAL A 43 18.33 -11.95 -1.26
N ASN A 44 17.97 -11.32 -0.14
CA ASN A 44 16.61 -11.26 0.36
C ASN A 44 16.37 -9.90 1.03
N THR A 45 15.15 -9.38 0.93
CA THR A 45 14.78 -8.09 1.50
C THR A 45 13.35 -8.14 2.02
N THR A 46 13.14 -7.65 3.24
CA THR A 46 11.79 -7.48 3.77
C THR A 46 11.10 -6.29 3.10
N SER A 47 9.77 -6.27 3.17
CA SER A 47 9.01 -5.05 2.85
C SER A 47 9.43 -3.89 3.77
N CYS A 48 9.21 -2.66 3.31
CA CYS A 48 9.45 -1.47 4.11
C CYS A 48 8.52 -1.46 5.34
N SER A 49 9.04 -1.09 6.50
CA SER A 49 8.29 -1.05 7.76
C SER A 49 7.11 -0.07 7.76
N VAL A 50 7.07 0.84 6.79
CA VAL A 50 6.00 1.83 6.63
C VAL A 50 5.54 1.87 5.18
N THR A 51 4.26 2.20 4.99
CA THR A 51 3.68 2.43 3.66
C THR A 51 3.97 3.83 3.12
N CYS A 52 4.29 4.78 4.00
CA CYS A 52 4.65 6.15 3.66
C CYS A 52 5.64 6.73 4.67
N GLY A 53 6.39 7.74 4.25
CA GLY A 53 7.46 8.34 5.03
C GLY A 53 8.71 7.45 5.09
N LEU A 54 9.66 7.87 5.92
CA LEU A 54 10.89 7.13 6.15
C LEU A 54 10.61 5.92 7.05
N GLY A 55 10.95 4.74 6.56
CA GLY A 55 10.97 3.50 7.32
C GLY A 55 12.29 2.78 7.15
N PHE A 56 12.31 1.53 7.58
CA PHE A 56 13.45 0.65 7.40
C PHE A 56 13.02 -0.69 6.82
N LYS A 57 13.97 -1.38 6.20
CA LYS A 57 13.84 -2.77 5.78
C LYS A 57 15.08 -3.53 6.20
N LEU A 58 14.95 -4.85 6.28
CA LEU A 58 16.05 -5.75 6.57
C LEU A 58 16.48 -6.42 5.26
N GLU A 59 17.75 -6.28 4.91
CA GLU A 59 18.39 -6.86 3.75
C GLU A 59 19.37 -7.93 4.20
N GLU A 60 19.20 -9.15 3.71
CA GLU A 60 20.19 -10.21 3.87
C GLU A 60 21.29 -10.02 2.82
N MET A 61 22.45 -9.56 3.28
CA MET A 61 23.61 -9.29 2.45
C MET A 61 24.57 -10.47 2.49
N CYS A 62 24.73 -11.18 1.38
CA CYS A 62 25.65 -12.33 1.26
C CYS A 62 26.76 -12.03 0.26
N GLU A 63 27.90 -12.66 0.46
CA GLU A 63 28.98 -12.76 -0.52
C GLU A 63 28.67 -13.88 -1.51
N ILE A 64 28.71 -13.58 -2.80
CA ILE A 64 28.49 -14.53 -3.89
C ILE A 64 29.83 -14.80 -4.55
N THR A 65 30.23 -16.07 -4.54
CA THR A 65 31.42 -16.52 -5.25
C THR A 65 31.15 -16.65 -6.76
N PRO A 66 32.18 -16.72 -7.61
CA PRO A 66 32.03 -16.97 -9.04
C PRO A 66 31.32 -18.31 -9.36
N ALA A 67 31.32 -19.26 -8.41
CA ALA A 67 30.60 -20.53 -8.51
C ALA A 67 29.11 -20.42 -8.14
N GLY A 68 28.64 -19.23 -7.74
CA GLY A 68 27.25 -18.98 -7.33
C GLY A 68 26.93 -19.36 -5.88
N GLU A 69 27.93 -19.77 -5.09
CA GLU A 69 27.73 -20.11 -3.68
C GLU A 69 27.57 -18.85 -2.82
N ARG A 70 26.62 -18.91 -1.87
CA ARG A 70 26.38 -17.86 -0.88
C ARG A 70 27.24 -18.10 0.35
N ARG A 71 28.00 -17.10 0.78
CA ARG A 71 28.83 -17.12 1.99
C ARG A 71 28.65 -15.83 2.79
N ASN A 72 29.02 -15.85 4.06
CA ASN A 72 29.09 -14.66 4.93
C ASN A 72 27.82 -13.79 4.89
N CYS A 73 26.65 -14.41 5.00
CA CYS A 73 25.37 -13.71 5.01
C CYS A 73 25.15 -12.94 6.32
N THR A 74 24.83 -11.65 6.22
CA THR A 74 24.57 -10.77 7.37
C THR A 74 23.29 -9.98 7.14
N LEU A 75 22.47 -9.85 8.18
CA LEU A 75 21.32 -8.96 8.13
C LEU A 75 21.77 -7.51 8.28
N HIS A 76 21.37 -6.68 7.34
CA HIS A 76 21.64 -5.26 7.29
C HIS A 76 20.33 -4.49 7.32
N ARG A 77 20.21 -3.51 8.22
CA ARG A 77 19.07 -2.60 8.26
C ARG A 77 19.36 -1.40 7.37
N SER A 78 18.56 -1.21 6.33
CA SER A 78 18.66 -0.08 5.43
C SER A 78 17.38 0.76 5.44
N ASP A 79 17.52 2.05 5.15
CA ASP A 79 16.40 2.98 5.08
C ASP A 79 15.59 2.76 3.80
N CYS A 80 14.28 2.92 3.90
CA CYS A 80 13.37 2.85 2.77
C CYS A 80 12.38 4.02 2.77
N LEU A 81 12.02 4.47 1.57
CA LEU A 81 11.02 5.49 1.33
C LEU A 81 10.13 5.05 0.17
N THR A 82 8.97 4.47 0.49
CA THR A 82 8.01 4.00 -0.51
C THR A 82 7.27 5.17 -1.15
N SER A 83 6.64 6.01 -0.31
CA SER A 83 5.98 7.25 -0.70
C SER A 83 6.26 8.29 0.36
N TRP A 84 6.60 9.51 -0.03
CA TRP A 84 6.79 10.60 0.92
C TRP A 84 5.46 11.25 1.33
N VAL A 85 4.33 10.94 0.67
CA VAL A 85 3.00 11.48 1.02
C VAL A 85 2.21 10.44 1.80
N CYS A 86 1.84 10.77 3.03
CA CYS A 86 1.11 9.90 3.96
C CYS A 86 -0.41 10.12 4.01
N GLY A 87 -0.93 11.09 3.26
CA GLY A 87 -2.36 11.39 3.26
C GLY A 87 -2.86 12.09 4.51
N LEU A 88 -4.17 11.96 4.77
CA LEU A 88 -4.92 12.70 5.78
C LEU A 88 -5.34 11.78 6.93
N LEU A 89 -5.01 12.19 8.16
CA LEU A 89 -5.41 11.54 9.40
C LEU A 89 -6.45 12.42 10.10
N HIS A 90 -7.55 11.85 10.56
CA HIS A 90 -8.64 12.58 11.20
C HIS A 90 -8.65 12.39 12.71
N PHE A 91 -8.86 13.48 13.44
CA PHE A 91 -9.07 13.47 14.88
C PHE A 91 -10.30 14.29 15.23
N THR A 92 -11.09 13.78 16.17
CA THR A 92 -12.25 14.48 16.74
C THR A 92 -12.03 14.60 18.23
N ILE A 93 -11.98 15.83 18.74
CA ILE A 93 -11.56 16.13 20.11
C ILE A 93 -12.64 17.00 20.77
N PRO A 94 -13.08 16.65 21.99
CA PRO A 94 -13.97 17.53 22.74
C PRO A 94 -13.24 18.78 23.25
N VAL A 95 -13.92 19.92 23.23
CA VAL A 95 -13.42 21.20 23.79
C VAL A 95 -12.93 21.00 25.23
N GLY A 96 -11.83 21.66 25.59
CA GLY A 96 -11.29 21.66 26.95
C GLY A 96 -10.36 20.50 27.27
N LYS A 97 -10.32 19.43 26.45
CA LYS A 97 -9.38 18.32 26.67
C LYS A 97 -8.00 18.63 26.11
N PRO A 98 -6.91 18.16 26.75
CA PRO A 98 -5.58 18.21 26.15
C PRO A 98 -5.51 17.22 24.99
N PHE A 99 -4.77 17.58 23.94
CA PHE A 99 -4.55 16.69 22.81
C PHE A 99 -3.19 16.97 22.17
N GLN A 100 -2.57 15.94 21.61
CA GLN A 100 -1.32 16.08 20.89
C GLN A 100 -1.25 15.10 19.73
N PHE A 101 -0.53 15.49 18.69
CA PHE A 101 -0.23 14.64 17.56
C PHE A 101 1.17 14.93 17.04
N SER A 102 1.82 13.89 16.51
CA SER A 102 3.21 13.95 16.06
C SER A 102 3.31 13.65 14.57
N CYS A 103 4.18 14.41 13.91
CA CYS A 103 4.54 14.19 12.51
C CYS A 103 5.43 12.94 12.33
N MET A 104 6.16 12.55 13.37
CA MET A 104 7.07 11.40 13.36
C MET A 104 6.54 10.32 14.30
N THR A 105 6.49 9.08 13.83
CA THR A 105 6.16 7.90 14.65
C THR A 105 7.40 7.47 15.44
N SER A 106 7.18 6.90 16.63
CA SER A 106 8.25 6.44 17.53
C SER A 106 9.14 5.36 16.93
N ASP A 107 8.72 4.69 15.87
CA ASP A 107 9.45 3.55 15.31
C ASP A 107 10.56 3.98 14.33
N ALA A 108 10.60 5.29 14.01
CA ALA A 108 11.70 5.94 13.29
C ALA A 108 12.86 6.38 14.23
N VAL A 109 12.81 6.03 15.53
CA VAL A 109 13.78 6.39 16.58
C VAL A 109 15.10 5.61 16.46
N GLY A 110 15.53 5.30 15.23
CA GLY A 110 16.92 4.96 14.92
C GLY A 110 17.78 6.19 14.62
N PHE A 111 17.16 7.34 14.33
CA PHE A 111 17.86 8.54 13.88
C PHE A 111 17.75 9.67 14.88
N SER A 112 18.90 10.29 15.18
CA SER A 112 18.96 11.48 16.03
C SER A 112 17.98 12.54 15.55
N SER A 113 17.18 13.10 16.47
CA SER A 113 16.22 14.18 16.21
C SER A 113 16.86 15.42 15.55
N ARG A 114 18.20 15.50 15.54
CA ARG A 114 19.02 16.55 14.92
C ARG A 114 19.20 16.39 13.40
N ALA A 115 18.74 15.30 12.79
CA ALA A 115 18.87 15.08 11.35
C ALA A 115 17.69 15.66 10.53
N TYR A 116 16.60 16.04 11.20
CA TYR A 116 15.35 16.42 10.55
C TYR A 116 14.90 17.84 10.95
N SER A 117 14.19 18.49 10.04
CA SER A 117 13.50 19.75 10.26
C SER A 117 12.02 19.62 9.95
N TYR A 118 11.18 20.32 10.69
CA TYR A 118 9.74 20.22 10.61
C TYR A 118 9.16 21.56 10.18
N THR A 119 8.35 21.55 9.12
CA THR A 119 7.60 22.74 8.69
C THR A 119 6.12 22.47 8.83
N TRP A 120 5.43 23.34 9.56
CA TRP A 120 4.00 23.26 9.76
C TRP A 120 3.25 24.32 8.97
N ARG A 121 2.09 23.92 8.47
CA ARG A 121 1.11 24.83 7.87
C ARG A 121 -0.30 24.49 8.34
N LEU A 122 -1.17 25.48 8.42
CA LEU A 122 -2.54 25.35 8.91
C LEU A 122 -3.54 25.90 7.90
N ALA A 123 -4.54 25.09 7.57
CA ALA A 123 -5.80 25.53 6.97
C ALA A 123 -6.86 25.56 8.09
N GLN A 124 -7.00 26.70 8.74
CA GLN A 124 -7.86 26.85 9.92
C GLN A 124 -9.34 26.66 9.57
N GLY A 125 -10.07 25.89 10.38
CA GLY A 125 -11.50 25.62 10.21
C GLY A 125 -11.87 24.71 9.01
N LEU A 126 -10.90 24.27 8.21
CA LEU A 126 -11.13 23.51 6.99
C LEU A 126 -10.48 22.14 7.05
N ILE A 127 -11.19 21.12 6.56
CA ILE A 127 -10.67 19.78 6.33
C ILE A 127 -10.30 19.66 4.86
N THR A 128 -9.01 19.72 4.54
CA THR A 128 -8.56 19.80 3.14
C THR A 128 -7.13 19.31 2.95
N THR A 129 -6.84 18.78 1.76
CA THR A 129 -5.47 18.49 1.29
C THR A 129 -5.01 19.46 0.21
N ASN A 130 -5.81 20.50 -0.10
CA ASN A 130 -5.47 21.52 -1.09
C ASN A 130 -4.40 22.48 -0.53
N ASN A 131 -3.19 22.34 -1.06
CA ASN A 131 -1.99 23.05 -0.61
C ASN A 131 -2.07 24.58 -0.65
N VAL A 132 -2.98 25.16 -1.46
CA VAL A 132 -3.12 26.61 -1.61
C VAL A 132 -3.78 27.25 -0.38
N LEU A 133 -4.60 26.50 0.35
CA LEU A 133 -5.37 27.01 1.50
C LEU A 133 -4.54 27.08 2.79
N PHE A 134 -3.31 26.58 2.77
CA PHE A 134 -2.46 26.45 3.95
C PHE A 134 -1.60 27.69 4.19
N LYS A 135 -1.69 28.26 5.39
CA LYS A 135 -0.82 29.35 5.86
C LYS A 135 0.30 28.80 6.75
N PRO A 136 1.49 29.43 6.79
CA PRO A 136 2.56 29.02 7.70
C PRO A 136 2.07 28.98 9.16
N PHE A 137 2.37 27.89 9.86
CA PHE A 137 2.06 27.71 11.27
C PHE A 137 3.37 27.60 12.05
N LYS A 138 3.58 28.50 13.02
CA LYS A 138 4.83 28.56 13.78
C LYS A 138 4.87 27.44 14.81
N ASN A 139 5.61 26.37 14.50
CA ASN A 139 5.97 25.33 15.46
C ASN A 139 7.32 24.71 15.04
N PRO A 140 8.39 24.81 15.85
CA PRO A 140 9.68 24.23 15.51
C PRO A 140 9.75 22.72 15.77
N ASN A 141 8.80 22.17 16.54
CA ASN A 141 8.84 20.80 17.01
C ASN A 141 8.09 19.84 16.08
N SER A 142 8.40 18.55 16.19
CA SER A 142 7.68 17.47 15.49
C SER A 142 6.26 17.21 16.01
N VAL A 143 5.91 17.82 17.15
CA VAL A 143 4.65 17.59 17.87
C VAL A 143 3.88 18.90 18.02
N ILE A 144 2.57 18.85 17.78
CA ILE A 144 1.64 19.91 18.17
C ILE A 144 0.93 19.47 19.45
N ARG A 145 0.80 20.39 20.41
CA ARG A 145 0.16 20.17 21.71
C ARG A 145 -0.88 21.24 21.97
N PHE A 146 -2.09 20.82 22.28
CA PHE A 146 -3.18 21.65 22.77
C PHE A 146 -3.36 21.39 24.26
N SER A 147 -3.37 22.45 25.06
CA SER A 147 -3.58 22.37 26.50
C SER A 147 -4.16 23.69 27.01
N PRO A 148 -5.49 23.85 27.00
CA PRO A 148 -6.54 22.95 26.49
C PRO A 148 -6.86 23.15 24.99
N THR A 149 -7.57 22.20 24.38
CA THR A 149 -8.08 22.32 23.00
C THR A 149 -9.26 23.29 22.93
N ARG A 150 -9.24 24.20 21.95
CA ARG A 150 -10.27 25.21 21.66
C ARG A 150 -10.88 24.98 20.29
N GLU A 151 -12.09 25.48 20.06
CA GLU A 151 -12.73 25.42 18.73
C GLU A 151 -11.88 26.08 17.63
N SER A 152 -11.12 27.13 17.99
CA SER A 152 -10.17 27.80 17.09
C SER A 152 -9.03 26.90 16.59
N ASP A 153 -8.77 25.78 17.28
CA ASP A 153 -7.73 24.80 16.93
C ASP A 153 -8.24 23.80 15.88
N ALA A 154 -9.52 23.88 15.49
CA ALA A 154 -10.05 23.07 14.40
C ALA A 154 -9.45 23.50 13.05
N GLY A 155 -9.23 22.52 12.18
CA GLY A 155 -8.67 22.73 10.84
C GLY A 155 -7.74 21.60 10.41
N THR A 156 -7.03 21.80 9.30
CA THR A 156 -6.03 20.85 8.83
C THR A 156 -4.63 21.35 9.09
N TYR A 157 -3.83 20.56 9.80
CA TYR A 157 -2.41 20.80 10.02
C TYR A 157 -1.61 19.94 9.06
N ARG A 158 -0.85 20.57 8.17
CA ARG A 158 0.13 19.89 7.32
C ARG A 158 1.49 19.95 7.96
N CYS A 159 2.14 18.80 8.09
CA CYS A 159 3.54 18.71 8.45
C CYS A 159 4.36 18.19 7.27
N ASP A 160 5.44 18.91 6.94
CA ASP A 160 6.51 18.43 6.07
C ASP A 160 7.76 18.16 6.91
N VAL A 161 8.30 16.94 6.80
CA VAL A 161 9.59 16.54 7.39
C VAL A 161 10.66 16.65 6.33
N TRP A 162 11.67 17.46 6.62
CA TRP A 162 12.82 17.69 5.77
C TRP A 162 14.05 17.00 6.34
N LEU A 163 14.82 16.35 5.48
CA LEU A 163 16.13 15.84 5.82
C LEU A 163 17.17 16.97 5.72
N LEU A 164 17.81 17.34 6.82
CA LEU A 164 18.71 18.51 6.86
C LEU A 164 19.93 18.39 5.96
N LYS A 165 20.47 17.17 5.79
CA LYS A 165 21.65 16.92 4.95
C LYS A 165 21.39 17.17 3.46
N THR A 166 20.18 16.90 2.98
CA THR A 166 19.85 16.91 1.55
C THR A 166 18.77 17.91 1.18
N PHE A 167 18.14 18.55 2.17
CA PHE A 167 16.99 19.43 2.02
C PHE A 167 15.85 18.81 1.20
N ARG A 168 15.63 17.49 1.35
CA ARG A 168 14.53 16.77 0.70
C ARG A 168 13.39 16.52 1.66
N VAL A 169 12.16 16.63 1.17
CA VAL A 169 10.96 16.21 1.91
C VAL A 169 10.92 14.69 1.92
N ILE A 170 10.95 14.10 3.11
CA ILE A 170 10.89 12.64 3.30
C ILE A 170 9.52 12.18 3.81
N LYS A 171 8.70 13.10 4.35
CA LYS A 171 7.35 12.80 4.81
C LYS A 171 6.48 14.05 4.75
N ARG A 172 5.28 13.91 4.21
CA ARG A 172 4.19 14.88 4.25
C ARG A 172 2.95 14.20 4.77
N VAL A 173 2.37 14.75 5.84
CA VAL A 173 1.14 14.24 6.45
C VAL A 173 0.20 15.40 6.76
N TYR A 174 -1.09 15.16 6.59
CA TYR A 174 -2.14 16.10 6.95
C TYR A 174 -2.91 15.56 8.16
N PHE A 175 -3.21 16.43 9.12
CA PHE A 175 -3.98 16.11 10.31
C PHE A 175 -5.24 16.96 10.31
N GLY A 176 -6.39 16.36 10.00
CA GLY A 176 -7.70 16.98 10.05
C GLY A 176 -8.24 16.94 11.47
N VAL A 177 -8.12 18.06 12.18
CA VAL A 177 -8.54 18.21 13.57
C VAL A 177 -9.95 18.83 13.61
N ARG A 178 -10.89 18.10 14.19
CA ARG A 178 -12.25 18.56 14.49
C ARG A 178 -12.35 18.76 16.00
N VAL A 179 -12.77 19.95 16.41
CA VAL A 179 -13.00 20.26 17.82
C VAL A 179 -14.50 20.44 18.01
N ILE A 180 -15.11 19.64 18.87
CA ILE A 180 -16.56 19.60 19.07
C ILE A 180 -16.86 19.96 20.53
N ARG A 181 -17.89 20.78 20.76
CA ARG A 181 -18.35 21.02 22.12
C ARG A 181 -19.08 19.80 22.65
N SER A 182 -18.80 19.44 23.90
CA SER A 182 -19.41 18.27 24.56
C SER A 182 -20.91 18.38 24.76
N ASP A 183 -21.50 19.58 24.67
CA ASP A 183 -22.94 19.80 24.78
C ASP A 183 -23.71 19.60 23.47
N LEU A 184 -23.02 19.53 22.32
CA LEU A 184 -23.64 19.33 21.01
C LEU A 184 -23.64 17.87 20.55
N VAL A 185 -22.64 17.08 20.98
CA VAL A 185 -22.50 15.66 20.61
C VAL A 185 -21.92 14.90 21.80
N ASP A 186 -22.66 13.92 22.33
CA ASP A 186 -22.14 13.00 23.35
C ASP A 186 -21.35 11.88 22.65
N LEU A 187 -20.02 11.97 22.70
CA LEU A 187 -19.12 10.96 22.14
C LEU A 187 -18.99 9.71 23.04
N ASN A 188 -19.79 9.59 24.10
CA ASN A 188 -19.79 8.43 24.97
C ASN A 188 -20.50 7.25 24.29
N PHE A 189 -19.70 6.36 23.71
CA PHE A 189 -20.18 5.14 23.08
C PHE A 189 -21.04 4.31 24.04
N GLN A 190 -20.62 4.16 25.30
CA GLN A 190 -21.36 3.41 26.32
C GLN A 190 -22.76 3.98 26.58
N LYS A 191 -22.94 5.30 26.49
CA LYS A 191 -24.29 5.89 26.60
C LYS A 191 -25.16 5.64 25.38
N SER A 192 -24.54 5.49 24.20
CA SER A 192 -25.22 5.27 22.93
C SER A 192 -25.64 3.80 22.72
N LEU A 193 -25.04 2.87 23.48
CA LEU A 193 -25.41 1.46 23.45
C LEU A 193 -26.80 1.24 24.05
N THR A 194 -27.61 0.45 23.34
CA THR A 194 -28.86 -0.11 23.87
C THR A 194 -28.58 -1.07 25.02
N TRP A 195 -29.61 -1.34 25.84
CA TRP A 195 -29.46 -2.22 27.00
C TRP A 195 -28.96 -3.62 26.60
N GLU A 196 -29.48 -4.18 25.51
CA GLU A 196 -29.04 -5.47 24.97
C GLU A 196 -27.56 -5.46 24.54
N GLN A 197 -27.10 -4.38 23.90
CA GLN A 197 -25.70 -4.24 23.50
C GLN A 197 -24.75 -4.07 24.70
N LYS A 198 -25.22 -3.44 25.78
CA LYS A 198 -24.48 -3.36 27.04
C LYS A 198 -24.36 -4.74 27.69
N LEU A 199 -25.43 -5.54 27.68
CA LEU A 199 -25.35 -6.92 28.16
C LEU A 199 -24.39 -7.74 27.33
N ALA A 200 -24.47 -7.68 26.00
CA ALA A 200 -23.55 -8.40 25.12
C ALA A 200 -22.08 -7.99 25.35
N ALA A 201 -21.79 -6.71 25.52
CA ALA A 201 -20.43 -6.24 25.82
C ALA A 201 -19.92 -6.72 27.18
N ASN A 202 -20.78 -6.71 28.20
CA ASN A 202 -20.42 -7.18 29.55
C ASN A 202 -20.33 -8.71 29.66
N GLU A 203 -21.14 -9.44 28.89
CA GLU A 203 -21.11 -10.90 28.80
C GLU A 203 -19.84 -11.39 28.09
N VAL A 204 -19.39 -10.66 27.06
CA VAL A 204 -18.09 -10.89 26.42
C VAL A 204 -16.93 -10.58 27.37
N GLU A 205 -16.99 -9.47 28.12
CA GLU A 205 -15.94 -9.12 29.09
C GLU A 205 -15.90 -10.10 30.29
N GLY A 206 -17.04 -10.70 30.65
CA GLY A 206 -17.14 -11.75 31.68
C GLY A 206 -16.69 -13.15 31.25
N ASN A 207 -16.65 -13.44 29.93
CA ASN A 207 -16.17 -14.72 29.38
C ASN A 207 -14.74 -14.64 28.79
N THR A 208 -14.16 -13.45 28.66
CA THR A 208 -12.81 -13.25 28.11
C THR A 208 -11.74 -13.29 29.20
N GLU A 209 -11.68 -14.39 29.94
CA GLU A 209 -10.45 -14.74 30.66
C GLU A 209 -9.71 -15.93 30.03
N ASN A 210 -10.20 -16.54 28.92
CA ASN A 210 -9.53 -17.72 28.34
C ASN A 210 -9.68 -18.04 26.83
N SER A 211 -10.15 -17.15 25.94
CA SER A 211 -10.35 -17.53 24.53
C SER A 211 -9.88 -16.51 23.48
N THR A 212 -8.64 -16.06 23.55
CA THR A 212 -8.03 -15.18 22.52
C THR A 212 -7.60 -15.90 21.22
N HIS A 213 -8.23 -17.03 20.85
CA HIS A 213 -7.76 -17.85 19.73
C HIS A 213 -8.82 -18.31 18.69
N GLU A 214 -10.12 -18.04 18.90
CA GLU A 214 -11.16 -18.54 17.97
C GLU A 214 -11.72 -17.48 17.00
N GLU A 215 -11.75 -16.20 17.36
CA GLU A 215 -12.37 -15.16 16.50
C GLU A 215 -11.59 -14.86 15.22
N VAL A 216 -10.27 -15.14 15.18
CA VAL A 216 -9.44 -14.95 13.98
C VAL A 216 -9.71 -16.02 12.91
N GLN A 217 -10.26 -17.18 13.30
CA GLN A 217 -10.46 -18.31 12.38
C GLN A 217 -11.76 -18.21 11.57
N GLU A 218 -12.81 -17.59 12.13
CA GLU A 218 -14.13 -17.53 11.48
C GLU A 218 -14.18 -16.51 10.33
N GLN A 219 -13.50 -15.37 10.49
CA GLN A 219 -13.44 -14.31 9.49
C GLN A 219 -12.65 -14.72 8.23
N GLN A 220 -11.72 -15.67 8.35
CA GLN A 220 -10.94 -16.18 7.22
C GLN A 220 -11.71 -17.19 6.36
N HIS A 221 -12.67 -17.92 6.95
CA HIS A 221 -13.49 -18.90 6.23
C HIS A 221 -14.52 -18.24 5.29
N PHE A 222 -14.99 -17.04 5.63
CA PHE A 222 -15.98 -16.30 4.83
C PHE A 222 -15.42 -15.79 3.48
N TRP A 223 -14.17 -15.32 3.45
CA TRP A 223 -13.54 -14.81 2.22
C TRP A 223 -13.17 -15.90 1.22
N GLN A 224 -13.06 -17.15 1.66
CA GLN A 224 -12.64 -18.27 0.82
C GLN A 224 -13.82 -18.92 0.08
N GLY A 225 -15.06 -18.76 0.56
CA GLY A 225 -16.25 -19.32 -0.07
C GLY A 225 -16.69 -18.59 -1.36
N GLU A 226 -16.58 -17.26 -1.38
CA GLU A 226 -17.09 -16.43 -2.49
C GLU A 226 -16.23 -16.59 -3.77
N LEU A 227 -14.90 -16.69 -3.63
CA LEU A 227 -13.97 -16.84 -4.76
C LEU A 227 -14.03 -18.22 -5.42
N PHE A 228 -14.36 -19.27 -4.67
CA PHE A 228 -14.48 -20.62 -5.25
C PHE A 228 -15.73 -20.78 -6.11
N TYR A 229 -16.83 -20.09 -5.76
CA TYR A 229 -18.09 -20.19 -6.50
C TYR A 229 -18.00 -19.52 -7.88
N GLU A 230 -17.38 -18.34 -7.97
CA GLU A 230 -17.21 -17.64 -9.26
C GLU A 230 -16.26 -18.38 -10.23
N CYS A 231 -15.18 -18.99 -9.72
CA CYS A 231 -14.28 -19.80 -10.55
C CYS A 231 -14.96 -21.08 -11.09
N LEU A 232 -15.78 -21.75 -10.28
CA LEU A 232 -16.51 -22.96 -10.70
C LEU A 232 -17.56 -22.67 -11.77
N VAL A 233 -18.28 -21.54 -11.66
CA VAL A 233 -19.28 -21.11 -12.66
C VAL A 233 -18.59 -20.68 -13.97
N GLY A 234 -17.43 -20.02 -13.88
CA GLY A 234 -16.63 -19.62 -15.05
C GLY A 234 -16.08 -20.81 -15.85
N VAL A 235 -15.54 -21.83 -15.17
CA VAL A 235 -14.99 -23.02 -15.85
C VAL A 235 -16.10 -23.91 -16.43
N GLY A 236 -17.22 -24.08 -15.71
CA GLY A 236 -18.35 -24.91 -16.17
C GLY A 236 -19.01 -24.37 -17.44
N SER A 237 -19.20 -23.06 -17.54
CA SER A 237 -19.83 -22.43 -18.72
C SER A 237 -18.94 -22.48 -19.97
N GLY A 238 -17.62 -22.34 -19.81
CA GLY A 238 -16.65 -22.40 -20.91
C GLY A 238 -16.58 -23.79 -21.59
N VAL A 239 -16.62 -24.87 -20.79
CA VAL A 239 -16.58 -26.25 -21.32
C VAL A 239 -17.84 -26.58 -22.10
N ILE A 240 -19.01 -26.19 -21.58
CA ILE A 240 -20.29 -26.43 -22.24
C ILE A 240 -20.35 -25.64 -23.56
N GLY A 241 -19.95 -24.36 -23.55
CA GLY A 241 -19.88 -23.54 -24.77
C GLY A 241 -18.96 -24.14 -25.85
N GLY A 242 -17.78 -24.63 -25.46
CA GLY A 242 -16.85 -25.27 -26.39
C GLY A 242 -17.41 -26.54 -27.04
N ILE A 243 -18.15 -27.37 -26.29
CA ILE A 243 -18.80 -28.57 -26.81
C ILE A 243 -19.89 -28.22 -27.82
N PHE A 244 -20.71 -27.20 -27.54
CA PHE A 244 -21.76 -26.77 -28.46
C PHE A 244 -21.21 -26.22 -29.77
N VAL A 245 -20.14 -25.41 -29.72
CA VAL A 245 -19.48 -24.88 -30.92
C VAL A 245 -18.85 -26.00 -31.74
N SER A 246 -18.19 -26.96 -31.10
CA SER A 246 -17.60 -28.13 -31.78
C SER A 246 -18.67 -28.99 -32.46
N MET A 247 -19.79 -29.24 -31.78
CA MET A 247 -20.93 -29.98 -32.36
C MET A 247 -21.56 -29.25 -33.53
N ALA A 248 -21.76 -27.92 -33.43
CA ALA A 248 -22.30 -27.13 -34.52
C ALA A 248 -21.36 -27.12 -35.75
N LEU A 249 -20.05 -27.01 -35.54
CA LEU A 249 -19.04 -27.09 -36.60
C LEU A 249 -19.02 -28.47 -37.26
N CYS A 250 -19.08 -29.55 -36.48
CA CYS A 250 -19.19 -30.91 -37.01
C CYS A 250 -20.48 -31.12 -37.82
N PHE A 251 -21.60 -30.54 -37.39
CA PHE A 251 -22.88 -30.65 -38.09
C PHE A 251 -22.86 -29.86 -39.41
N LEU A 252 -22.31 -28.64 -39.40
CA LEU A 252 -22.08 -27.83 -40.59
C LEU A 252 -21.16 -28.53 -41.59
N GLN A 253 -20.08 -29.17 -41.11
CA GLN A 253 -19.15 -29.92 -41.96
C GLN A 253 -19.79 -31.17 -42.59
N LYS A 254 -20.85 -31.71 -41.98
CA LYS A 254 -21.63 -32.85 -42.50
C LYS A 254 -22.74 -32.43 -43.47
N ILE A 255 -23.18 -31.17 -43.43
CA ILE A 255 -24.16 -30.58 -44.37
C ILE A 255 -23.45 -30.02 -45.63
N LEU A 256 -22.18 -29.61 -45.51
CA LEU A 256 -21.36 -29.09 -46.62
C LEU A 256 -20.57 -30.16 -47.39
N ARG A 257 -20.83 -31.45 -47.17
CA ARG A 257 -20.21 -32.58 -47.87
C ARG A 257 -21.28 -33.43 -48.54
#